data_AF-A0A2Z4M8E8-F1
#
_entry.id   AF-A0A2Z4M8E8-F1
#
_cell.length_a   1.000
_cell.length_b   1.000
_cell.length_c   1.000
_cell.angle_alpha   90.00
_cell.angle_beta   90.00
_cell.angle_gamma   90.00
#
_symmetry.space_group_name_H-M   'P 1'
#
loop_
_entity.id
_entity.type
_entity.pdbx_description
1 polymer ?
#
loop_
_entity_poly.entity_id
_entity_poly.type
_entity_poly.pdbx_seq_one_letter_code
_entity_poly.pdbx_strand_id
1 'polypeptide(L)'
;AILVVSGADGPMPQTKEHILLAQQVGVPAIVVFLNKIDQVDDVELLELVELEIRETLDRYDFPGDSILIIKGSALEAVEALTTNPQIQRGDNEWVDRIHALMDCVDEAIPLPQRNIEKDFLMAIENIVSITGRGTVATGRVERGQIKVGESVEIIGLKNTKETTVIGLEMFQKTLDESVAGDNVGVLLRGVQKNEVQRGMVLAKPGSITPHLKFKAQVYILKKSEGGRHTSFVAGYRPQFYVRTTDVTGKIESFQTDDNSKMRMVMPGDRVQIIV
;
A
#
# COMPACT_ATOMS: atom_id res chain seq x y z
N ALA A 1 -3.10 -2.41 -8.56
CA ALA A 1 -2.08 -3.41 -8.17
C ALA A 1 -2.11 -4.56 -9.16
N ILE A 2 -1.03 -5.34 -9.28
CA ILE A 2 -1.04 -6.57 -10.08
C ILE A 2 -1.14 -7.76 -9.11
N LEU A 3 -2.23 -8.52 -9.19
CA LEU A 3 -2.42 -9.75 -8.43
C LEU A 3 -1.86 -10.93 -9.24
N VAL A 4 -0.81 -11.57 -8.74
CA VAL A 4 -0.20 -12.73 -9.38
C VAL A 4 -0.72 -14.00 -8.73
N VAL A 5 -1.30 -14.90 -9.53
CA VAL A 5 -1.81 -16.21 -9.08
C VAL A 5 -1.17 -17.29 -9.93
N SER A 6 -0.79 -18.41 -9.30
CA SER A 6 -0.24 -19.57 -10.00
C SER A 6 -1.37 -20.37 -10.64
N GLY A 7 -1.27 -20.67 -11.94
CA GLY A 7 -2.22 -21.54 -12.64
C GLY A 7 -2.23 -22.97 -12.12
N ALA A 8 -1.11 -23.42 -11.53
CA ALA A 8 -1.00 -24.76 -10.94
C ALA A 8 -1.59 -24.85 -9.53
N ASP A 9 -1.52 -23.75 -8.74
CA ASP A 9 -1.86 -23.76 -7.32
C ASP A 9 -3.22 -23.09 -7.01
N GLY A 10 -3.69 -22.20 -7.90
CA GLY A 10 -4.89 -21.40 -7.69
C GLY A 10 -4.79 -20.38 -6.53
N PRO A 11 -5.92 -19.81 -6.08
CA PRO A 11 -5.96 -18.83 -4.99
C PRO A 11 -5.61 -19.43 -3.62
N MET A 12 -4.46 -19.01 -3.08
CA MET A 12 -3.96 -19.45 -1.77
C MET A 12 -4.42 -18.51 -0.63
N PRO A 13 -4.25 -18.88 0.66
CA PRO A 13 -4.62 -18.02 1.78
C PRO A 13 -4.02 -16.61 1.70
N GLN A 14 -2.77 -16.48 1.26
CA GLN A 14 -2.10 -15.19 1.05
C GLN A 14 -2.74 -14.37 -0.09
N THR A 15 -3.24 -15.02 -1.14
CA THR A 15 -3.98 -14.35 -2.22
C THR A 15 -5.20 -13.64 -1.65
N LYS A 16 -5.95 -14.33 -0.78
CA LYS A 16 -7.14 -13.78 -0.11
C LYS A 16 -6.79 -12.64 0.84
N GLU A 17 -5.73 -12.82 1.63
CA GLU A 17 -5.24 -11.79 2.55
C GLU A 17 -4.79 -10.52 1.80
N HIS A 18 -4.05 -10.65 0.70
CA HIS A 18 -3.60 -9.51 -0.10
C HIS A 18 -4.75 -8.76 -0.77
N ILE A 19 -5.78 -9.45 -1.28
CA ILE A 19 -6.97 -8.80 -1.85
C ILE A 19 -7.69 -8.01 -0.74
N LEU A 20 -7.89 -8.63 0.43
CA LEU A 20 -8.52 -7.97 1.57
C LEU A 20 -7.72 -6.73 2.01
N LEU A 21 -6.40 -6.83 2.15
CA LEU A 21 -5.55 -5.70 2.51
C LEU A 21 -5.58 -4.61 1.43
N ALA A 22 -5.56 -4.98 0.15
CA ALA A 22 -5.66 -4.05 -0.97
C ALA A 22 -6.99 -3.26 -0.92
N GLN A 23 -8.08 -3.91 -0.57
CA GLN A 23 -9.37 -3.24 -0.35
C GLN A 23 -9.29 -2.26 0.82
N GLN A 24 -8.75 -2.69 1.96
CA GLN A 24 -8.69 -1.87 3.19
C GLN A 24 -7.77 -0.65 3.04
N VAL A 25 -6.68 -0.77 2.29
CA VAL A 25 -5.76 0.35 2.00
C VAL A 25 -6.23 1.21 0.82
N GLY A 26 -7.37 0.90 0.22
CA GLY A 26 -8.01 1.70 -0.83
C GLY A 26 -7.33 1.60 -2.19
N VAL A 27 -6.80 0.42 -2.55
CA VAL A 27 -6.29 0.18 -3.92
C VAL A 27 -7.45 0.29 -4.90
N PRO A 28 -7.40 1.22 -5.89
CA PRO A 28 -8.57 1.58 -6.70
C PRO A 28 -8.87 0.57 -7.82
N ALA A 29 -7.87 -0.20 -8.26
CA ALA A 29 -7.99 -1.15 -9.36
C ALA A 29 -6.97 -2.28 -9.20
N ILE A 30 -7.35 -3.48 -9.62
CA ILE A 30 -6.51 -4.68 -9.66
C ILE A 30 -6.53 -5.23 -11.08
N VAL A 31 -5.35 -5.58 -11.59
CA VAL A 31 -5.17 -6.42 -12.79
C VAL A 31 -4.63 -7.76 -12.33
N VAL A 32 -5.06 -8.85 -12.97
CA VAL A 32 -4.64 -10.20 -12.58
C VAL A 32 -3.70 -10.79 -13.63
N PHE A 33 -2.62 -11.40 -13.16
CA PHE A 33 -1.75 -12.22 -13.98
C PHE A 33 -1.79 -13.68 -13.48
N LEU A 34 -2.36 -14.57 -14.30
CA LEU A 34 -2.35 -16.01 -14.08
C LEU A 34 -1.03 -16.56 -14.62
N ASN A 35 -0.08 -16.75 -13.71
CA ASN A 35 1.29 -17.15 -14.00
C ASN A 35 1.45 -18.68 -14.05
N LYS A 36 2.58 -19.16 -14.58
CA LYS A 36 2.96 -20.58 -14.65
C LYS A 36 2.04 -21.44 -15.51
N ILE A 37 1.41 -20.87 -16.54
CA ILE A 37 0.55 -21.68 -17.42
C ILE A 37 1.37 -22.66 -18.27
N ASP A 38 2.69 -22.45 -18.41
CA ASP A 38 3.63 -23.40 -19.00
C ASP A 38 3.70 -24.74 -18.26
N GLN A 39 3.25 -24.79 -17.01
CA GLN A 39 3.28 -25.99 -16.15
C GLN A 39 1.93 -26.72 -16.12
N VAL A 40 0.92 -26.22 -16.84
CA VAL A 40 -0.46 -26.72 -16.78
C VAL A 40 -0.94 -27.02 -18.19
N ASP A 41 -1.00 -28.32 -18.52
CA ASP A 41 -1.49 -28.79 -19.81
C ASP A 41 -3.03 -28.84 -19.88
N ASP A 42 -3.71 -28.83 -18.73
CA ASP A 42 -5.17 -28.93 -18.63
C ASP A 42 -5.84 -27.55 -18.67
N VAL A 43 -6.53 -27.29 -19.79
CA VAL A 43 -7.28 -26.04 -20.00
C VAL A 43 -8.45 -25.90 -19.04
N GLU A 44 -9.13 -27.01 -18.69
CA GLU A 44 -10.27 -26.97 -17.77
C GLU A 44 -9.84 -26.56 -16.36
N LEU A 45 -8.66 -26.99 -15.93
CA LEU A 45 -8.07 -26.56 -14.67
C LEU A 45 -7.79 -25.05 -14.66
N LEU A 46 -7.24 -24.49 -15.74
CA LEU A 46 -6.98 -23.06 -15.85
C LEU A 46 -8.26 -22.23 -15.85
N GLU A 47 -9.33 -22.72 -16.48
CA GLU A 47 -10.66 -22.08 -16.45
C GLU A 47 -11.27 -22.12 -15.04
N LEU A 48 -11.13 -23.25 -14.33
CA LEU A 48 -11.57 -23.36 -12.94
C LEU A 48 -10.82 -22.39 -12.02
N VAL A 49 -9.50 -22.30 -12.15
CA VAL A 49 -8.68 -21.36 -11.37
C VAL A 49 -9.10 -19.91 -11.69
N GLU A 50 -9.39 -19.60 -12.94
CA GLU A 50 -9.89 -18.28 -13.32
C GLU A 50 -11.21 -17.95 -12.63
N LEU A 51 -12.15 -18.89 -12.61
CA LEU A 51 -13.43 -18.75 -11.91
C LEU A 51 -13.23 -18.49 -10.40
N GLU A 52 -12.37 -19.28 -9.74
CA GLU A 52 -12.09 -19.12 -8.32
C GLU A 52 -11.44 -17.76 -7.99
N ILE A 53 -10.61 -17.22 -8.89
CA ILE A 53 -10.04 -15.88 -8.75
C ILE A 53 -11.15 -14.82 -8.82
N ARG A 54 -12.06 -14.92 -9.79
CA ARG A 54 -13.17 -13.97 -9.95
C ARG A 54 -14.07 -13.97 -8.72
N GLU A 55 -14.49 -15.16 -8.26
CA GLU A 55 -15.30 -15.29 -7.05
C GLU A 55 -14.59 -14.73 -5.80
N THR A 56 -13.27 -14.90 -5.72
CA THR A 56 -12.49 -14.34 -4.61
C THR A 56 -12.42 -12.82 -4.68
N LEU A 57 -12.28 -12.24 -5.87
CA LEU A 57 -12.31 -10.78 -6.06
C LEU A 57 -13.69 -10.21 -5.68
N ASP A 58 -14.77 -10.83 -6.15
CA ASP A 58 -16.14 -10.39 -5.85
C ASP A 58 -16.45 -10.43 -4.35
N ARG A 59 -15.92 -11.44 -3.63
CA ARG A 59 -16.07 -11.55 -2.17
C ARG A 59 -15.49 -10.36 -1.40
N TYR A 60 -14.49 -9.69 -1.97
CA TYR A 60 -13.81 -8.54 -1.37
C TYR A 60 -14.12 -7.24 -2.14
N ASP A 61 -15.31 -7.16 -2.72
CA ASP A 61 -15.86 -5.98 -3.42
C ASP A 61 -14.99 -5.45 -4.58
N PHE A 62 -14.18 -6.30 -5.21
CA PHE A 62 -13.58 -6.01 -6.50
C PHE A 62 -14.44 -6.62 -7.61
N PRO A 63 -14.63 -5.93 -8.75
CA PRO A 63 -15.53 -6.40 -9.80
C PRO A 63 -14.89 -7.52 -10.64
N GLY A 64 -14.91 -8.74 -10.10
CA GLY A 64 -14.22 -9.91 -10.61
C GLY A 64 -14.54 -10.21 -12.06
N ASP A 65 -15.81 -10.12 -12.46
CA ASP A 65 -16.25 -10.34 -13.85
C ASP A 65 -15.69 -9.32 -14.86
N SER A 66 -15.43 -8.08 -14.42
CA SER A 66 -14.93 -7.02 -15.29
C SER A 66 -13.40 -6.96 -15.38
N ILE A 67 -12.71 -7.56 -14.41
CA ILE A 67 -11.24 -7.54 -14.34
C ILE A 67 -10.69 -8.50 -15.40
N LEU A 68 -9.78 -8.00 -16.22
CA LEU A 68 -9.05 -8.80 -17.20
C LEU A 68 -8.02 -9.69 -16.49
N ILE A 69 -8.01 -10.97 -16.86
CA ILE A 69 -7.07 -11.97 -16.36
C ILE A 69 -6.13 -12.35 -17.50
N ILE A 70 -4.88 -11.91 -17.40
CA ILE A 70 -3.86 -12.21 -18.41
C ILE A 70 -3.14 -13.50 -18.01
N LYS A 71 -3.16 -14.48 -18.91
CA LYS A 71 -2.53 -15.80 -18.71
C LYS A 71 -1.15 -15.80 -19.35
N GLY A 72 -0.12 -16.25 -18.64
CA GLY A 72 1.23 -16.32 -19.18
C GLY A 72 2.24 -17.05 -18.28
N SER A 73 3.49 -17.05 -18.74
CA SER A 73 4.64 -17.53 -17.98
C SER A 73 5.66 -16.40 -17.82
N ALA A 74 5.82 -15.92 -16.59
CA ALA A 74 6.83 -14.93 -16.28
C ALA A 74 8.25 -15.50 -16.40
N LEU A 75 8.44 -16.81 -16.18
CA LEU A 75 9.75 -17.45 -16.29
C LEU A 75 10.22 -17.48 -17.74
N GLU A 76 9.41 -18.06 -18.64
CA GLU A 76 9.72 -18.15 -20.06
C GLU A 76 9.94 -16.77 -20.70
N ALA A 77 9.14 -15.77 -20.30
CA ALA A 77 9.31 -14.38 -20.78
C ALA A 77 10.68 -13.79 -20.37
N VAL A 78 11.10 -14.02 -19.11
CA VAL A 78 12.40 -13.53 -18.61
C VAL A 78 13.56 -14.28 -19.25
N GLU A 79 13.46 -15.60 -19.45
CA GLU A 79 14.49 -16.40 -20.11
C GLU A 79 14.66 -15.99 -21.58
N ALA A 80 13.57 -15.74 -22.29
CA ALA A 80 13.58 -15.23 -23.64
C ALA A 80 14.29 -13.86 -23.72
N LEU A 81 13.93 -12.90 -22.84
CA LEU A 81 14.55 -11.57 -22.79
C LEU A 81 16.02 -11.61 -22.34
N THR A 82 16.39 -12.59 -21.50
CA THR A 82 17.79 -12.79 -21.09
C THR A 82 18.63 -13.29 -22.26
N THR A 83 18.08 -14.18 -23.07
CA THR A 83 18.73 -14.73 -24.26
C THR A 83 18.83 -13.69 -25.38
N ASN A 84 17.76 -12.92 -25.59
CA ASN A 84 17.72 -11.82 -26.55
C ASN A 84 16.99 -10.60 -25.94
N PRO A 85 17.74 -9.60 -25.44
CA PRO A 85 17.16 -8.38 -24.87
C PRO A 85 16.44 -7.47 -25.88
N GLN A 86 16.55 -7.76 -27.18
CA GLN A 86 15.98 -6.95 -28.26
C GLN A 86 14.71 -7.58 -28.88
N ILE A 87 14.11 -8.59 -28.22
CA ILE A 87 12.82 -9.15 -28.62
C ILE A 87 11.78 -8.02 -28.71
N GLN A 88 11.11 -7.91 -29.85
CA GLN A 88 10.02 -6.96 -30.06
C GLN A 88 8.67 -7.63 -29.85
N ARG A 89 7.63 -6.81 -29.70
CA ARG A 89 6.24 -7.29 -29.68
C ARG A 89 5.96 -8.10 -30.95
N GLY A 90 5.42 -9.30 -30.79
CA GLY A 90 5.14 -10.26 -31.86
C GLY A 90 6.22 -11.32 -32.09
N ASP A 91 7.41 -11.18 -31.49
CA ASP A 91 8.53 -12.10 -31.73
C ASP A 91 8.52 -13.32 -30.78
N ASN A 92 7.86 -13.21 -29.61
CA ASN A 92 7.82 -14.27 -28.61
C ASN A 92 6.49 -14.23 -27.84
N GLU A 93 5.80 -15.37 -27.79
CA GLU A 93 4.47 -15.46 -27.18
C GLU A 93 4.45 -15.06 -25.71
N TRP A 94 5.49 -15.40 -24.94
CA TRP A 94 5.55 -15.15 -23.50
C TRP A 94 5.84 -13.68 -23.20
N VAL A 95 6.75 -13.08 -23.97
CA VAL A 95 7.02 -11.63 -23.91
C VAL A 95 5.76 -10.84 -24.31
N ASP A 96 5.01 -11.33 -25.30
CA ASP A 96 3.75 -10.71 -25.71
C ASP A 96 2.68 -10.79 -24.61
N ARG A 97 2.63 -11.85 -23.80
CA ARG A 97 1.76 -11.89 -22.61
C ARG A 97 2.11 -10.83 -21.58
N ILE A 98 3.39 -10.51 -21.39
CA ILE A 98 3.83 -9.43 -20.50
C ILE A 98 3.45 -8.06 -21.08
N HIS A 99 3.59 -7.89 -22.40
CA HIS A 99 3.12 -6.68 -23.06
C HIS A 99 1.61 -6.49 -22.94
N ALA A 100 0.81 -7.55 -23.14
CA ALA A 100 -0.63 -7.52 -22.94
C ALA A 100 -1.01 -7.21 -21.49
N LEU A 101 -0.26 -7.72 -20.51
CA LEU A 101 -0.42 -7.34 -19.10
C LEU A 101 -0.19 -5.84 -18.89
N MET A 102 0.86 -5.28 -19.49
CA MET A 102 1.16 -3.86 -19.35
C MET A 102 0.13 -2.97 -20.07
N ASP A 103 -0.34 -3.38 -21.25
CA ASP A 103 -1.42 -2.67 -21.96
C ASP A 103 -2.69 -2.65 -21.10
N CYS A 104 -3.04 -3.79 -20.49
CA CYS A 104 -4.16 -3.86 -19.55
C CYS A 104 -3.96 -2.96 -18.32
N VAL A 105 -2.73 -2.86 -17.80
CA VAL A 105 -2.41 -1.95 -16.70
C VAL A 105 -2.63 -0.49 -17.10
N ASP A 106 -2.17 -0.11 -18.29
CA ASP A 106 -2.30 1.25 -18.83
C ASP A 106 -3.77 1.63 -19.09
N GLU A 107 -4.60 0.67 -19.52
CA GLU A 107 -6.04 0.89 -19.79
C GLU A 107 -6.91 0.83 -18.52
N ALA A 108 -6.70 -0.18 -17.67
CA ALA A 108 -7.61 -0.51 -16.57
C ALA A 108 -7.29 0.23 -15.27
N ILE A 109 -6.05 0.67 -15.06
CA ILE A 109 -5.67 1.39 -13.84
C ILE A 109 -5.82 2.90 -14.09
N PRO A 110 -6.85 3.56 -13.54
CA PRO A 110 -7.03 4.99 -13.75
C PRO A 110 -5.83 5.74 -13.17
N LEU A 111 -5.36 6.75 -13.91
CA LEU A 111 -4.37 7.68 -13.38
C LEU A 111 -4.93 8.31 -12.11
N PRO A 112 -4.30 8.11 -10.95
CA PRO A 112 -4.84 8.62 -9.70
C PRO A 112 -4.84 10.14 -9.77
N GLN A 113 -5.99 10.75 -9.44
CA GLN A 113 -6.08 12.19 -9.37
C GLN A 113 -5.12 12.70 -8.29
N ARG A 114 -4.07 13.39 -8.71
CA ARG A 114 -3.09 13.97 -7.80
C ARG A 114 -3.76 15.13 -7.06
N ASN A 115 -3.94 14.99 -5.75
CA ASN A 115 -4.55 16.00 -4.90
C ASN A 115 -3.57 17.17 -4.63
N ILE A 116 -3.11 17.85 -5.67
CA ILE A 116 -2.06 18.88 -5.59
C ILE A 116 -2.53 20.15 -4.86
N GLU A 117 -3.82 20.45 -4.88
CA GLU A 117 -4.40 21.65 -4.24
C GLU A 117 -4.58 21.51 -2.73
N LYS A 118 -4.42 20.31 -2.17
CA LYS A 118 -4.54 20.08 -0.72
C LYS A 118 -3.27 20.54 0.01
N ASP A 119 -3.36 20.66 1.32
CA ASP A 119 -2.18 20.90 2.14
C ASP A 119 -1.18 19.73 2.05
N PHE A 120 0.10 20.08 1.88
CA PHE A 120 1.21 19.13 1.75
C PHE A 120 1.21 18.12 2.90
N LEU A 121 1.34 16.83 2.55
CA LEU A 121 1.56 15.74 3.49
C LEU A 121 2.39 14.64 2.82
N MET A 122 3.47 14.25 3.49
CA MET A 122 4.35 13.15 3.07
C MET A 122 4.65 12.26 4.28
N ALA A 123 4.39 10.96 4.16
CA ALA A 123 4.78 9.99 5.18
C ALA A 123 6.28 9.67 5.07
N ILE A 124 6.99 9.66 6.20
CA ILE A 124 8.42 9.36 6.21
C ILE A 124 8.60 7.84 6.24
N GLU A 125 9.20 7.30 5.19
CA GLU A 125 9.49 5.88 5.01
C GLU A 125 10.92 5.54 5.45
N ASN A 126 11.89 6.41 5.14
CA ASN A 126 13.29 6.23 5.50
C ASN A 126 14.00 7.59 5.69
N ILE A 127 15.17 7.54 6.33
CA ILE A 127 15.98 8.73 6.63
C ILE A 127 17.43 8.45 6.29
N VAL A 128 18.00 9.36 5.50
CA VAL A 128 19.40 9.33 5.11
C VAL A 128 20.07 10.58 5.66
N SER A 129 21.25 10.44 6.24
CA SER A 129 22.08 11.59 6.61
C SER A 129 23.20 11.69 5.59
N ILE A 130 23.26 12.81 4.88
CA ILE A 130 24.30 13.08 3.89
C ILE A 130 25.33 13.99 4.55
N THR A 131 26.55 13.48 4.73
CA THR A 131 27.67 14.24 5.29
C THR A 131 27.84 15.57 4.55
N GLY A 132 27.79 16.68 5.29
CA GLY A 132 27.95 18.02 4.72
C GLY A 132 26.72 18.63 4.06
N ARG A 133 25.63 17.87 3.83
CA ARG A 133 24.36 18.43 3.31
C ARG A 133 23.24 18.47 4.35
N GLY A 134 23.14 17.46 5.21
CA GLY A 134 22.12 17.38 6.27
C GLY A 134 21.27 16.11 6.21
N THR A 135 20.09 16.16 6.83
CA THR A 135 19.17 15.03 6.95
C THR A 135 18.14 15.05 5.82
N VAL A 136 18.03 13.94 5.10
CA VAL A 136 17.04 13.71 4.04
C VAL A 136 15.99 12.73 4.55
N ALA A 137 14.72 13.15 4.52
CA ALA A 137 13.58 12.27 4.74
C ALA A 137 13.03 11.81 3.39
N THR A 138 12.85 10.50 3.20
CA THR A 138 12.31 9.95 1.96
C THR A 138 10.91 9.40 2.18
N GLY A 139 10.04 9.56 1.19
CA GLY A 139 8.75 8.89 1.14
C GLY A 139 7.89 9.38 -0.02
N ARG A 140 6.69 8.82 -0.10
CA ARG A 140 5.69 9.25 -1.09
C ARG A 140 4.90 10.46 -0.60
N VAL A 141 4.79 11.50 -1.43
CA VAL A 141 3.89 12.63 -1.17
C VAL A 141 2.45 12.13 -1.30
N GLU A 142 1.68 12.14 -0.22
CA GLU A 142 0.29 11.66 -0.21
C GLU A 142 -0.67 12.68 -0.85
N ARG A 143 -0.45 13.96 -0.55
CA ARG A 143 -1.28 15.06 -1.04
C ARG A 143 -0.52 16.39 -1.00
N GLY A 144 -1.05 17.35 -1.73
CA GLY A 144 -0.49 18.68 -1.88
C GLY A 144 0.75 18.71 -2.75
N GLN A 145 1.48 19.80 -2.62
CA GLN A 145 2.74 20.04 -3.29
C GLN A 145 3.67 20.79 -2.35
N ILE A 146 4.98 20.69 -2.59
CA ILE A 146 6.01 21.36 -1.81
C ILE A 146 7.12 21.86 -2.74
N LYS A 147 7.62 23.06 -2.47
CA LYS A 147 8.73 23.68 -3.19
C LYS A 147 9.95 23.84 -2.30
N VAL A 148 11.12 23.90 -2.92
CA VAL A 148 12.35 24.27 -2.21
C VAL A 148 12.18 25.69 -1.63
N GLY A 149 12.49 25.84 -0.33
CA GLY A 149 12.35 27.09 0.41
C GLY A 149 11.09 27.18 1.27
N GLU A 150 10.11 26.28 1.12
CA GLU A 150 8.89 26.27 1.93
C GLU A 150 9.12 25.65 3.32
N SER A 151 8.36 26.13 4.31
CA SER A 151 8.34 25.58 5.67
C SER A 151 7.45 24.34 5.77
N VAL A 152 7.89 23.36 6.58
CA VAL A 152 7.15 22.15 6.91
C VAL A 152 7.27 21.83 8.40
N GLU A 153 6.29 21.13 8.94
CA GLU A 153 6.34 20.55 10.27
C GLU A 153 6.65 19.06 10.21
N ILE A 154 7.53 18.60 11.10
CA ILE A 154 7.80 17.20 11.36
C ILE A 154 6.89 16.76 12.51
N ILE A 155 5.95 15.85 12.24
CA ILE A 155 4.84 15.55 13.15
C ILE A 155 4.79 14.05 13.47
N GLY A 156 4.51 13.74 14.73
CA GLY A 156 4.28 12.38 15.23
C GLY A 156 5.46 11.83 16.04
N LEU A 157 5.19 10.91 16.96
CA LEU A 157 6.14 10.18 17.83
C LEU A 157 7.01 11.02 18.80
N LYS A 158 7.39 12.24 18.42
CA LYS A 158 8.10 13.25 19.23
C LYS A 158 7.37 14.59 19.16
N ASN A 159 7.93 15.61 19.80
CA ASN A 159 7.41 16.97 19.71
C ASN A 159 7.48 17.47 18.27
N THR A 160 6.40 18.14 17.83
CA THR A 160 6.36 18.79 16.52
C THR A 160 7.46 19.84 16.42
N LYS A 161 8.16 19.83 15.29
CA LYS A 161 9.25 20.78 14.98
C LYS A 161 9.05 21.35 13.59
N GLU A 162 9.11 22.66 13.46
CA GLU A 162 9.13 23.34 12.16
C GLU A 162 10.56 23.34 11.57
N THR A 163 10.65 23.17 10.26
CA THR A 163 11.89 23.27 9.48
C THR A 163 11.59 23.78 8.08
N THR A 164 12.63 24.04 7.29
CA THR A 164 12.53 24.50 5.91
C THR A 164 13.09 23.45 4.97
N VAL A 165 12.39 23.21 3.86
CA VAL A 165 12.86 22.37 2.76
C VAL A 165 13.98 23.09 2.02
N ILE A 166 15.16 22.48 1.94
CA ILE A 166 16.33 23.06 1.26
C ILE A 166 16.74 22.31 -0.01
N GLY A 167 16.10 21.18 -0.29
CA GLY A 167 16.30 20.45 -1.53
C GLY A 167 15.28 19.34 -1.68
N LEU A 168 14.93 19.05 -2.93
CA LEU A 168 14.07 17.94 -3.34
C LEU A 168 14.82 17.11 -4.38
N GLU A 169 14.79 15.79 -4.24
CA GLU A 169 15.48 14.87 -5.15
C GLU A 169 14.65 13.61 -5.41
N MET A 170 14.55 13.20 -6.67
CA MET A 170 13.93 11.94 -7.09
C MET A 170 14.86 11.22 -8.07
N PHE A 171 15.29 9.99 -7.76
CA PHE A 171 16.17 9.19 -8.62
C PHE A 171 17.41 9.94 -9.14
N GLN A 172 18.18 10.59 -8.26
CA GLN A 172 19.38 11.38 -8.60
C GLN A 172 19.10 12.63 -9.46
N LYS A 173 17.83 13.05 -9.58
CA LYS A 173 17.44 14.29 -10.24
C LYS A 173 16.97 15.30 -9.20
N THR A 174 17.53 16.50 -9.24
CA THR A 174 17.07 17.62 -8.43
C THR A 174 15.73 18.13 -8.97
N LEU A 175 14.83 18.46 -8.06
CA LEU A 175 13.51 19.01 -8.36
C LEU A 175 13.36 20.39 -7.69
N ASP A 176 12.65 21.30 -8.35
CA ASP A 176 12.26 22.58 -7.76
C ASP A 176 10.95 22.44 -6.95
N GLU A 177 10.10 21.50 -7.36
CA GLU A 177 8.79 21.20 -6.79
C GLU A 177 8.55 19.68 -6.77
N SER A 178 7.84 19.19 -5.76
CA SER A 178 7.31 17.84 -5.71
C SER A 178 5.82 17.87 -5.43
N VAL A 179 5.08 16.96 -6.06
CA VAL A 179 3.62 16.90 -6.01
C VAL A 179 3.14 15.55 -5.50
N ALA A 180 1.88 15.49 -5.10
CA ALA A 180 1.20 14.25 -4.71
C ALA A 180 1.46 13.10 -5.70
N GLY A 181 1.92 11.96 -5.19
CA GLY A 181 2.27 10.76 -5.94
C GLY A 181 3.77 10.56 -6.13
N ASP A 182 4.59 11.60 -6.01
CA ASP A 182 6.04 11.53 -6.16
C ASP A 182 6.70 10.79 -4.99
N ASN A 183 7.69 9.93 -5.29
CA ASN A 183 8.60 9.36 -4.30
C ASN A 183 9.85 10.25 -4.23
N VAL A 184 9.96 11.05 -3.18
CA VAL A 184 10.94 12.14 -3.11
C VAL A 184 11.80 12.04 -1.85
N GLY A 185 13.07 12.45 -1.97
CA GLY A 185 13.94 12.77 -0.86
C GLY A 185 13.87 14.27 -0.56
N VAL A 186 13.46 14.62 0.65
CA VAL A 186 13.33 16.00 1.13
C VAL A 186 14.48 16.30 2.08
N LEU A 187 15.37 17.22 1.69
CA LEU A 187 16.47 17.69 2.53
C LEU A 187 15.97 18.78 3.47
N LEU A 188 16.16 18.58 4.78
CA LEU A 188 15.62 19.43 5.85
C LEU A 188 16.71 20.29 6.50
N ARG A 189 16.42 21.58 6.69
CA ARG A 189 17.35 22.53 7.31
C ARG A 189 17.47 22.33 8.82
N GLY A 190 18.69 22.15 9.31
CA GLY A 190 18.98 22.19 10.76
C GLY A 190 18.31 21.06 11.55
N VAL A 191 18.05 19.93 10.88
CA VAL A 191 17.44 18.74 11.46
C VAL A 191 18.47 17.64 11.54
N GLN A 192 18.65 17.08 12.73
CA GLN A 192 19.56 15.95 12.96
C GLN A 192 18.82 14.62 12.73
N LYS A 193 19.59 13.57 12.40
CA LYS A 193 19.03 12.22 12.15
C LYS A 193 18.22 11.66 13.33
N ASN A 194 18.57 12.00 14.57
CA ASN A 194 17.85 11.54 15.76
C ASN A 194 16.57 12.33 16.06
N GLU A 195 16.32 13.45 15.38
CA GLU A 195 15.10 14.26 15.56
C GLU A 195 13.95 13.75 14.68
N VAL A 196 14.26 12.99 13.63
CA VAL A 196 13.30 12.44 12.67
C VAL A 196 13.38 10.91 12.71
N GLN A 197 12.26 10.23 12.51
CA GLN A 197 12.24 8.77 12.36
C GLN A 197 11.13 8.34 11.40
N ARG A 198 11.24 7.11 10.88
CA ARG A 198 10.14 6.45 10.16
C ARG A 198 8.87 6.46 11.02
N GLY A 199 7.72 6.66 10.38
CA GLY A 199 6.44 6.78 11.06
C GLY A 199 6.10 8.20 11.51
N MET A 200 6.96 9.18 11.26
CA MET A 200 6.59 10.60 11.28
C MET A 200 6.05 11.04 9.91
N VAL A 201 5.48 12.24 9.86
CA VAL A 201 5.05 12.88 8.61
C VAL A 201 5.68 14.26 8.47
N LEU A 202 5.96 14.68 7.24
CA LEU A 202 6.16 16.07 6.90
C LEU A 202 4.83 16.65 6.43
N ALA A 203 4.41 17.78 6.99
CA ALA A 203 3.16 18.41 6.60
C ALA A 203 3.31 19.93 6.51
N LYS A 204 2.40 20.58 5.77
CA LYS A 204 2.26 22.04 5.82
C LYS A 204 1.99 22.46 7.28
N PRO A 205 2.65 23.52 7.79
CA PRO A 205 2.47 23.94 9.18
C PRO A 205 1.00 24.17 9.56
N GLY A 206 0.58 23.59 10.67
CA GLY A 206 -0.79 23.69 11.20
C GLY A 206 -1.86 22.88 10.45
N SER A 207 -1.51 22.12 9.41
CA SER A 207 -2.48 21.34 8.62
C SER A 207 -2.91 20.02 9.28
N ILE A 208 -2.13 19.52 10.24
CA ILE A 208 -2.43 18.28 10.97
C ILE A 208 -1.83 18.36 12.37
N THR A 209 -2.51 17.75 13.35
CA THR A 209 -2.01 17.61 14.73
C THR A 209 -1.89 16.14 15.11
N PRO A 210 -0.89 15.75 15.92
CA PRO A 210 -0.78 14.38 16.41
C PRO A 210 -1.85 14.09 17.46
N HIS A 211 -2.44 12.89 17.43
CA HIS A 211 -3.44 12.44 18.40
C HIS A 211 -3.02 11.11 19.03
N LEU A 212 -3.39 10.91 20.29
CA LEU A 212 -3.10 9.68 21.06
C LEU A 212 -4.35 8.83 21.33
N LYS A 213 -5.54 9.42 21.16
CA LYS A 213 -6.82 8.76 21.41
C LYS A 213 -7.70 8.88 20.19
N PHE A 214 -8.37 7.80 19.83
CA PHE A 214 -9.27 7.79 18.68
C PHE A 214 -10.38 6.76 18.84
N LYS A 215 -11.46 6.98 18.11
CA LYS A 215 -12.54 6.02 17.91
C LYS A 215 -12.41 5.44 16.51
N ALA A 216 -12.45 4.12 16.37
CA ALA A 216 -12.35 3.47 15.06
C ALA A 216 -13.38 2.35 14.93
N GLN A 217 -13.91 2.16 13.71
CA GLN A 217 -14.64 0.95 13.36
C GLN A 217 -13.63 -0.08 12.86
N VAL A 218 -13.66 -1.30 13.40
CA VAL A 218 -12.73 -2.36 13.03
C VAL A 218 -13.47 -3.66 12.75
N TYR A 219 -12.94 -4.43 11.82
CA TYR A 219 -13.29 -5.82 11.59
C TYR A 219 -12.19 -6.71 12.16
N ILE A 220 -12.56 -7.72 12.96
CA ILE A 220 -11.59 -8.66 13.53
C ILE A 220 -11.51 -9.88 12.63
N LEU A 221 -10.36 -10.11 12.01
CA LEU A 221 -10.14 -11.24 11.13
C LEU A 221 -10.37 -12.60 11.83
N LYS A 222 -11.07 -13.50 11.16
CA LYS A 222 -11.24 -14.91 11.57
C LYS A 222 -9.97 -15.70 11.38
N LYS A 223 -9.86 -16.86 12.04
CA LYS A 223 -8.77 -17.83 11.82
C LYS A 223 -8.61 -18.21 10.34
N SER A 224 -9.71 -18.38 9.61
CA SER A 224 -9.70 -18.72 8.18
C SER A 224 -9.12 -17.62 7.29
N GLU A 225 -9.01 -16.41 7.81
CA GLU A 225 -8.50 -15.20 7.13
C GLU A 225 -7.09 -14.83 7.62
N GLY A 226 -6.40 -15.75 8.31
CA GLY A 226 -5.08 -15.48 8.91
C GLY A 226 -5.15 -14.70 10.23
N GLY A 227 -6.35 -14.45 10.75
CA GLY A 227 -6.59 -13.70 11.96
C GLY A 227 -6.42 -14.49 13.26
N ARG A 228 -7.11 -14.02 14.30
CA ARG A 228 -6.99 -14.62 15.64
C ARG A 228 -7.79 -15.91 15.76
N HIS A 229 -7.28 -16.83 16.56
CA HIS A 229 -8.02 -18.03 16.98
C HIS A 229 -8.94 -17.78 18.17
N THR A 230 -8.53 -16.87 19.04
CA THR A 230 -9.20 -16.60 20.32
C THR A 230 -9.65 -15.15 20.39
N SER A 231 -10.71 -14.94 21.16
CA SER A 231 -11.23 -13.64 21.49
C SER A 231 -10.22 -12.79 22.28
N PHE A 232 -10.55 -11.51 22.43
CA PHE A 232 -9.81 -10.61 23.29
C PHE A 232 -10.76 -9.67 24.04
N VAL A 233 -10.25 -9.07 25.11
CA VAL A 233 -10.99 -8.22 26.05
C VAL A 233 -10.35 -6.84 26.14
N ALA A 234 -11.02 -5.93 26.85
CA ALA A 234 -10.55 -4.57 27.05
C ALA A 234 -9.18 -4.60 27.75
N GLY A 235 -8.29 -3.70 27.33
CA GLY A 235 -6.88 -3.70 27.73
C GLY A 235 -5.95 -4.45 26.80
N TYR A 236 -6.45 -5.11 25.74
CA TYR A 236 -5.62 -5.68 24.69
C TYR A 236 -4.73 -4.60 24.05
N ARG A 237 -3.46 -4.93 23.80
CA ARG A 237 -2.45 -4.00 23.29
C ARG A 237 -1.85 -4.45 21.95
N PRO A 238 -2.58 -4.34 20.84
CA PRO A 238 -2.04 -4.64 19.52
C PRO A 238 -1.12 -3.51 19.00
N GLN A 239 -0.40 -3.83 17.92
CA GLN A 239 0.23 -2.82 17.08
C GLN A 239 -0.80 -2.22 16.12
N PHE A 240 -0.83 -0.90 16.01
CA PHE A 240 -1.61 -0.16 15.02
C PHE A 240 -0.67 0.35 13.93
N TYR A 241 -1.04 0.09 12.68
CA TYR A 241 -0.33 0.58 11.51
C TYR A 241 -1.10 1.75 10.92
N VAL A 242 -0.49 2.93 10.90
CA VAL A 242 -1.04 4.15 10.30
C VAL A 242 0.02 4.70 9.37
N ARG A 243 -0.20 4.62 8.04
CA ARG A 243 0.81 4.95 7.03
C ARG A 243 2.10 4.15 7.26
N THR A 244 3.19 4.84 7.57
CA THR A 244 4.51 4.25 7.86
C THR A 244 4.76 4.06 9.35
N THR A 245 3.82 4.48 10.20
CA THR A 245 3.88 4.39 11.66
C THR A 245 3.36 3.05 12.13
N ASP A 246 4.13 2.36 12.94
CA ASP A 246 3.71 1.25 13.79
C ASP A 246 3.76 1.68 15.26
N VAL A 247 2.64 1.57 15.97
CA VAL A 247 2.56 2.00 17.38
C VAL A 247 1.70 1.06 18.21
N THR A 248 2.18 0.72 19.39
CA THR A 248 1.38 -0.06 20.35
C THR A 248 0.26 0.82 20.90
N GLY A 249 -0.99 0.43 20.66
CA GLY A 249 -2.17 1.09 21.23
C GLY A 249 -2.85 0.20 22.25
N LYS A 250 -3.55 0.77 23.22
CA LYS A 250 -4.34 0.01 24.21
C LYS A 250 -5.81 0.19 23.88
N ILE A 251 -6.51 -0.90 23.58
CA ILE A 251 -7.96 -0.82 23.37
C ILE A 251 -8.65 -0.68 24.73
N GLU A 252 -9.29 0.46 24.99
CA GLU A 252 -9.96 0.75 26.25
C GLU A 252 -11.34 0.11 26.35
N SER A 253 -12.10 0.11 25.25
CA SER A 253 -13.45 -0.46 25.24
C SER A 253 -13.94 -0.78 23.83
N PHE A 254 -15.04 -1.55 23.78
CA PHE A 254 -15.72 -1.97 22.57
C PHE A 254 -17.19 -1.58 22.62
N GLN A 255 -17.74 -1.20 21.48
CA GLN A 255 -19.15 -0.93 21.28
C GLN A 255 -19.63 -1.68 20.03
N THR A 256 -20.84 -2.23 20.08
CA THR A 256 -21.58 -2.66 18.89
C THR A 256 -22.09 -1.43 18.11
N ASP A 257 -22.60 -1.65 16.90
CA ASP A 257 -23.10 -0.57 16.04
C ASP A 257 -24.29 0.20 16.65
N ASP A 258 -25.05 -0.41 17.58
CA ASP A 258 -26.11 0.22 18.37
C ASP A 258 -25.60 0.88 19.67
N ASN A 259 -24.28 1.07 19.83
CA ASN A 259 -23.58 1.59 21.00
C ASN A 259 -23.72 0.76 22.29
N SER A 260 -24.13 -0.52 22.22
CA SER A 260 -24.11 -1.40 23.38
C SER A 260 -22.67 -1.80 23.76
N LYS A 261 -22.38 -1.89 25.07
CA LYS A 261 -21.04 -2.25 25.56
C LYS A 261 -20.79 -3.75 25.41
N MET A 262 -19.68 -4.12 24.77
CA MET A 262 -19.24 -5.52 24.71
C MET A 262 -18.13 -5.79 25.74
N ARG A 263 -18.16 -6.97 26.37
CA ARG A 263 -17.10 -7.40 27.29
C ARG A 263 -15.93 -8.10 26.57
N MET A 264 -16.19 -8.67 25.42
CA MET A 264 -15.28 -9.52 24.66
C MET A 264 -15.60 -9.39 23.18
N VAL A 265 -14.57 -9.45 22.35
CA VAL A 265 -14.68 -9.42 20.88
C VAL A 265 -14.20 -10.75 20.31
N MET A 266 -15.01 -11.34 19.44
CA MET A 266 -14.71 -12.60 18.78
C MET A 266 -14.09 -12.35 17.38
N PRO A 267 -13.25 -13.28 16.89
CA PRO A 267 -12.86 -13.28 15.48
C PRO A 267 -14.10 -13.35 14.57
N GLY A 268 -14.19 -12.43 13.62
CA GLY A 268 -15.33 -12.24 12.71
C GLY A 268 -16.26 -11.08 13.10
N ASP A 269 -16.09 -10.49 14.28
CA ASP A 269 -16.93 -9.38 14.71
C ASP A 269 -16.52 -8.07 14.01
N ARG A 270 -17.53 -7.25 13.70
CA ARG A 270 -17.38 -5.83 13.37
C ARG A 270 -17.74 -5.03 14.60
N VAL A 271 -16.79 -4.27 15.14
CA VAL A 271 -16.96 -3.52 16.39
C VAL A 271 -16.38 -2.13 16.29
N GLN A 272 -16.90 -1.22 17.10
CA GLN A 272 -16.29 0.08 17.31
C GLN A 272 -15.36 0.02 18.53
N ILE A 273 -14.11 0.46 18.37
CA ILE A 273 -13.11 0.51 19.43
C ILE A 273 -12.82 1.94 19.85
N ILE A 274 -12.48 2.09 21.12
CA ILE A 274 -11.86 3.31 21.67
C ILE A 274 -10.44 2.93 22.08
N VAL A 275 -9.46 3.65 21.54
CA VAL A 275 -8.02 3.50 21.79
C VAL A 275 -7.49 4.77 22.42
#